data_AF-A0A0F9DSN1-F1
#
_entry.id   AF-A0A0F9DSN1-F1
#
_cell.length_a   1.000
_cell.length_b   1.000
_cell.length_c   1.000
_cell.angle_alpha   90.00
_cell.angle_beta   90.00
_cell.angle_gamma   90.00
#
_symmetry.space_group_name_H-M   'P 1'
#
loop_
_entity.id
_entity.type
_entity.pdbx_description
1 polymer ?
#
loop_
_entity_poly.entity_id
_entity_poly.type
_entity_poly.pdbx_seq_one_letter_code
_entity_poly.pdbx_strand_id
1 'polypeptide(L)'
;MLTYAEITTRVLQFLQDTGASTYDSTETGFAIENELKRLSRYASRKVDVVFKVESRTGTETAGTSDKLTDTGKSQFVAGDATNEKVIHNITDDTYAVVTGYTSTSVLSISADIMDDGEEYEMYNKRCRNKRQIYIGDMPPYLWIESVEYPVGTERNFFVISRDILKLDVEDFVVKDSDSTLSPLNKTDVLIKFALPQVLCQLTTLVGAVNAIEPVGETTIAVDGLGATETIEIGDEFHIAGFRFTYTVTTGVLLSSGGGNITVYPGMEAATADGDVLTFVKSTLQPNHEDLLERMVISRAVQSDMIRFAKSGAPLLNNFQEWINNNPLLEPRNIQMELEALVTSRTAKVLSRE
;
A
#
# COMPACT_ATOMS: atom_id res chain seq x y z
N MET A 1 -6.60 -8.67 -19.03
CA MET A 1 -6.46 -7.28 -18.58
C MET A 1 -5.71 -6.51 -19.64
N LEU A 2 -6.14 -5.28 -19.91
CA LEU A 2 -5.63 -4.38 -20.94
C LEU A 2 -4.43 -3.57 -20.45
N THR A 3 -3.52 -3.20 -21.35
CA THR A 3 -2.38 -2.33 -21.03
C THR A 3 -2.89 -0.89 -21.00
N TYR A 4 -2.08 0.00 -20.42
CA TYR A 4 -2.28 1.43 -20.60
C TYR A 4 -2.42 1.81 -22.09
N ALA A 5 -1.54 1.29 -22.95
CA ALA A 5 -1.60 1.56 -24.40
C ALA A 5 -2.86 1.01 -25.09
N GLU A 6 -3.34 -0.18 -24.69
CA GLU A 6 -4.57 -0.78 -25.21
C GLU A 6 -5.81 0.02 -24.80
N ILE A 7 -5.89 0.47 -23.54
CA ILE A 7 -6.99 1.34 -23.06
C ILE A 7 -6.97 2.68 -23.81
N THR A 8 -5.81 3.32 -23.93
CA THR A 8 -5.68 4.57 -24.69
C THR A 8 -6.11 4.39 -26.15
N THR A 9 -5.71 3.29 -26.80
CA THR A 9 -6.09 2.98 -28.18
C THR A 9 -7.61 2.84 -28.33
N ARG A 10 -8.27 2.12 -27.40
CA ARG A 10 -9.73 1.95 -27.42
C ARG A 10 -10.48 3.24 -27.19
N VAL A 11 -10.03 4.06 -26.24
CA VAL A 11 -10.58 5.40 -26.00
C VAL A 11 -10.50 6.25 -27.28
N LEU A 12 -9.33 6.33 -27.91
CA LEU A 12 -9.14 7.10 -29.14
C LEU A 12 -9.95 6.53 -30.32
N GLN A 13 -10.06 5.21 -30.43
CA GLN A 13 -10.89 4.56 -31.44
C GLN A 13 -12.37 4.90 -31.25
N PHE A 14 -12.87 4.91 -30.01
CA PHE A 14 -14.24 5.29 -29.70
C PHE A 14 -14.51 6.76 -30.04
N LEU A 15 -13.55 7.63 -29.74
CA LEU A 15 -13.58 9.05 -30.08
C LEU A 15 -13.40 9.32 -31.59
N GLN A 16 -13.14 8.28 -32.40
CA GLN A 16 -12.80 8.39 -33.83
C GLN A 16 -11.56 9.26 -34.10
N ASP A 17 -10.63 9.32 -33.14
CA ASP A 17 -9.40 10.09 -33.21
C ASP A 17 -8.17 9.19 -33.05
N THR A 18 -8.10 8.12 -33.85
CA THR A 18 -6.99 7.15 -33.80
C THR A 18 -5.62 7.77 -34.11
N GLY A 19 -5.59 8.99 -34.67
CA GLY A 19 -4.37 9.76 -34.90
C GLY A 19 -3.99 10.70 -33.76
N ALA A 20 -4.77 10.76 -32.68
CA ALA A 20 -4.60 11.69 -31.55
C ALA A 20 -4.44 13.16 -32.00
N SER A 21 -5.21 13.55 -33.02
CA SER A 21 -5.14 14.87 -33.64
C SER A 21 -5.97 15.92 -32.90
N THR A 22 -7.00 15.48 -32.18
CA THR A 22 -7.93 16.31 -31.42
C THR A 22 -7.74 16.10 -29.93
N TYR A 23 -7.65 14.83 -29.51
CA TYR A 23 -7.39 14.37 -28.16
C TYR A 23 -5.95 13.87 -28.09
N ASP A 24 -5.03 14.78 -27.76
CA ASP A 24 -3.62 14.40 -27.66
C ASP A 24 -3.39 13.36 -26.54
N SER A 25 -2.23 12.70 -26.59
CA SER A 25 -1.84 11.69 -25.61
C SER A 25 -1.72 12.23 -24.18
N THR A 26 -1.52 13.53 -24.02
CA THR A 26 -1.38 14.19 -22.70
C THR A 26 -2.75 14.38 -22.05
N GLU A 27 -3.73 14.89 -22.80
CA GLU A 27 -5.11 15.08 -22.33
C GLU A 27 -5.76 13.74 -22.00
N THR A 28 -5.61 12.75 -22.88
CA THR A 28 -6.14 11.40 -22.64
C THR A 28 -5.45 10.70 -21.47
N GLY A 29 -4.12 10.82 -21.34
CA GLY A 29 -3.41 10.28 -20.18
C GLY A 29 -3.85 10.91 -18.86
N PHE A 30 -3.97 12.24 -18.82
CA PHE A 30 -4.52 12.93 -17.65
C PHE A 30 -5.96 12.50 -17.33
N ALA A 31 -6.79 12.26 -18.35
CA ALA A 31 -8.14 11.74 -18.16
C ALA A 31 -8.12 10.33 -17.55
N ILE A 32 -7.27 9.42 -18.06
CA ILE A 32 -7.09 8.06 -17.52
C ILE A 32 -6.71 8.12 -16.04
N GLU A 33 -5.68 8.88 -15.66
CA GLU A 33 -5.23 8.94 -14.27
C GLU A 33 -6.31 9.42 -13.30
N ASN A 34 -7.07 10.45 -13.68
CA ASN A 34 -8.09 11.02 -12.81
C ASN A 34 -9.33 10.13 -12.70
N GLU A 35 -9.77 9.56 -13.83
CA GLU A 35 -10.92 8.65 -13.80
C GLU A 35 -10.55 7.33 -13.12
N LEU A 36 -9.30 6.87 -13.20
CA LEU A 36 -8.80 5.74 -12.42
C LEU A 36 -8.84 6.05 -10.92
N LYS A 37 -8.41 7.25 -10.49
CA LYS A 37 -8.54 7.72 -9.09
C LYS A 37 -10.00 7.77 -8.64
N ARG A 38 -10.91 8.21 -9.52
CA ARG A 38 -12.35 8.24 -9.22
C ARG A 38 -12.92 6.83 -9.09
N LEU A 39 -12.70 5.97 -10.08
CA LEU A 39 -13.14 4.57 -10.11
C LEU A 39 -12.66 3.82 -8.87
N SER A 40 -11.42 4.05 -8.46
CA SER A 40 -10.81 3.44 -7.26
C SER A 40 -11.59 3.68 -5.97
N ARG A 41 -12.35 4.78 -5.86
CA ARG A 41 -13.19 5.06 -4.69
C ARG A 41 -14.42 4.14 -4.61
N TYR A 42 -14.85 3.59 -5.75
CA TYR A 42 -16.02 2.72 -5.86
C TYR A 42 -15.61 1.25 -5.97
N ALA A 43 -14.53 0.98 -6.71
CA ALA A 43 -13.95 -0.35 -6.91
C ALA A 43 -12.45 -0.32 -6.58
N SER A 44 -12.11 -0.12 -5.31
CA SER A 44 -10.73 -0.23 -4.82
C SER A 44 -10.23 -1.68 -4.92
N ARG A 45 -8.96 -1.87 -5.22
CA ARG A 45 -8.32 -3.18 -4.99
C ARG A 45 -8.08 -3.40 -3.50
N LYS A 46 -8.13 -4.65 -3.05
CA LYS A 46 -7.93 -5.02 -1.65
C LYS A 46 -6.58 -5.71 -1.50
N VAL A 47 -5.78 -5.25 -0.54
CA VAL A 47 -4.48 -5.85 -0.22
C VAL A 47 -4.47 -6.22 1.24
N ASP A 48 -4.11 -7.48 1.48
CA ASP A 48 -3.95 -8.05 2.80
C ASP A 48 -2.50 -7.90 3.23
N VAL A 49 -2.27 -7.21 4.34
CA VAL A 49 -0.93 -6.96 4.87
C VAL A 49 -0.87 -7.46 6.32
N VAL A 50 0.14 -8.28 6.62
CA VAL A 50 0.35 -8.81 7.97
C VAL A 50 1.35 -7.92 8.70
N PHE A 51 0.92 -7.37 9.82
CA PHE A 51 1.75 -6.69 10.79
C PHE A 51 1.98 -7.58 11.99
N LYS A 52 3.02 -7.28 12.77
CA LYS A 52 3.24 -7.91 14.07
C LYS A 52 3.09 -6.90 15.17
N VAL A 53 2.23 -7.21 16.13
CA VAL A 53 2.14 -6.49 17.40
C VAL A 53 3.37 -6.83 18.23
N GLU A 54 3.99 -5.78 18.76
CA GLU A 54 5.02 -5.85 19.78
C GLU A 54 4.40 -5.56 21.15
N SER A 55 4.60 -6.51 22.06
CA SER A 55 4.00 -6.57 23.38
C SER A 55 4.91 -7.28 24.38
N ARG A 56 6.21 -7.44 24.06
CA ARG A 56 7.20 -8.01 24.98
C ARG A 56 7.26 -7.19 26.25
N THR A 57 7.33 -7.88 27.38
CA THR A 57 7.50 -7.26 28.70
C THR A 57 8.72 -7.84 29.39
N GLY A 58 9.23 -7.21 30.43
CA GLY A 58 10.30 -7.80 31.23
C GLY A 58 10.73 -6.91 32.39
N THR A 59 11.89 -7.21 32.95
CA THR A 59 12.48 -6.47 34.07
C THR A 59 13.94 -6.15 33.77
N GLU A 60 14.36 -4.91 34.01
CA GLU A 60 15.77 -4.52 34.00
C GLU A 60 16.52 -5.22 35.15
N THR A 61 17.68 -5.80 34.87
CA THR A 61 18.45 -6.62 35.82
C THR A 61 19.85 -6.10 36.10
N ALA A 62 20.23 -4.96 35.52
CA ALA A 62 21.55 -4.37 35.70
C ALA A 62 21.56 -2.87 36.04
N GLY A 63 20.57 -2.09 35.57
CA GLY A 63 20.54 -0.62 35.79
C GLY A 63 21.72 0.09 35.12
N THR A 64 22.11 -0.35 33.92
CA THR A 64 23.22 0.26 33.19
C THR A 64 22.72 1.41 32.33
N SER A 65 23.36 2.58 32.47
CA SER A 65 22.99 3.79 31.74
C SER A 65 22.90 3.56 30.22
N ASP A 66 21.83 4.11 29.61
CA ASP A 66 21.49 3.98 28.17
C ASP A 66 21.34 2.53 27.67
N LYS A 67 21.08 1.57 28.58
CA LYS A 67 20.86 0.16 28.25
C LYS A 67 19.56 -0.37 28.84
N LEU A 68 19.05 -1.42 28.21
CA LEU A 68 18.06 -2.32 28.78
C LEU A 68 18.67 -3.73 28.84
N THR A 69 18.89 -4.26 30.04
CA THR A 69 19.45 -5.58 30.33
C THR A 69 18.41 -6.49 31.00
N ASP A 70 17.86 -7.44 30.27
CA ASP A 70 16.92 -8.45 30.77
C ASP A 70 17.52 -9.85 30.64
N THR A 71 18.24 -10.27 31.67
CA THR A 71 18.82 -11.61 31.75
C THR A 71 17.78 -12.70 32.06
N GLY A 72 16.61 -12.32 32.58
CA GLY A 72 15.54 -13.24 32.97
C GLY A 72 14.81 -13.84 31.78
N LYS A 73 14.55 -13.06 30.73
CA LYS A 73 13.85 -13.52 29.52
C LYS A 73 14.78 -13.80 28.34
N SER A 74 15.86 -13.04 28.17
CA SER A 74 16.77 -13.20 27.01
C SER A 74 16.05 -13.25 25.65
N GLN A 75 15.10 -12.33 25.46
CA GLN A 75 14.12 -12.34 24.37
C GLN A 75 14.42 -11.37 23.21
N PHE A 76 15.51 -10.61 23.28
CA PHE A 76 15.85 -9.61 22.27
C PHE A 76 16.48 -10.24 21.04
N VAL A 77 16.27 -9.63 19.88
CA VAL A 77 16.84 -10.07 18.61
C VAL A 77 17.50 -8.92 17.87
N ALA A 78 18.43 -9.22 16.96
CA ALA A 78 19.15 -8.20 16.20
C ALA A 78 18.21 -7.25 15.43
N GLY A 79 17.07 -7.76 14.95
CA GLY A 79 16.05 -6.98 14.25
C GLY A 79 15.32 -5.93 15.12
N ASP A 80 15.53 -5.92 16.43
CA ASP A 80 14.98 -4.89 17.32
C ASP A 80 15.73 -3.55 17.19
N ALA A 81 16.98 -3.60 16.74
CA ALA A 81 17.90 -2.46 16.67
C ALA A 81 17.76 -1.62 15.39
N THR A 82 16.51 -1.31 15.00
CA THR A 82 16.22 -0.55 13.78
C THR A 82 15.88 0.92 14.03
N ASN A 83 15.98 1.41 15.29
CA ASN A 83 15.38 2.69 15.74
C ASN A 83 13.85 2.73 15.63
N GLU A 84 13.22 1.56 15.53
CA GLU A 84 11.79 1.44 15.34
C GLU A 84 11.08 0.84 16.54
N LYS A 85 11.78 0.36 17.56
CA LYS A 85 11.14 -0.19 18.76
C LYS A 85 11.18 0.83 19.89
N VAL A 86 10.10 0.91 20.65
CA VAL A 86 9.95 1.82 21.79
C VAL A 86 9.95 0.99 23.06
N ILE A 87 10.78 1.35 24.02
CA ILE A 87 10.76 0.86 25.40
C ILE A 87 9.97 1.85 26.23
N HIS A 88 9.04 1.34 27.03
CA HIS A 88 8.29 2.07 28.03
C HIS A 88 8.65 1.51 29.40
N ASN A 89 9.30 2.31 30.24
CA ASN A 89 9.48 1.98 31.65
C ASN A 89 8.15 2.21 32.37
N ILE A 90 7.59 1.13 32.90
CA ILE A 90 6.27 1.15 33.55
C ILE A 90 6.34 1.82 34.92
N THR A 91 7.48 1.73 35.60
CA THR A 91 7.70 2.30 36.93
C THR A 91 7.65 3.83 36.90
N ASP A 92 8.36 4.41 35.93
CA ASP A 92 8.55 5.87 35.84
C ASP A 92 7.72 6.57 34.75
N ASP A 93 6.98 5.83 33.92
CA ASP A 93 6.24 6.35 32.74
C ASP A 93 7.16 7.13 31.78
N THR A 94 8.34 6.58 31.53
CA THR A 94 9.35 7.15 30.62
C THR A 94 9.53 6.28 29.38
N TYR A 95 9.98 6.89 28.28
CA TYR A 95 10.06 6.22 26.97
C TYR A 95 11.41 6.45 26.32
N ALA A 96 11.96 5.40 25.71
CA ALA A 96 13.18 5.46 24.92
C ALA A 96 13.04 4.60 23.66
N VAL A 97 13.82 4.93 22.63
CA VAL A 97 13.86 4.15 21.37
C VAL A 97 15.06 3.21 21.41
N VAL A 98 14.90 1.99 20.89
CA VAL A 98 16.00 1.03 20.77
C VAL A 98 16.95 1.47 19.66
N THR A 99 18.22 1.72 20.02
CA THR A 99 19.26 2.22 19.10
C THR A 99 20.28 1.15 18.70
N GLY A 100 20.34 0.04 19.43
CA GLY A 100 21.35 -0.99 19.19
C GLY A 100 21.01 -2.33 19.85
N TYR A 101 21.48 -3.42 19.25
CA TYR A 101 21.39 -4.77 19.80
C TYR A 101 22.79 -5.23 20.19
N THR A 102 22.96 -5.69 21.42
CA THR A 102 24.25 -6.23 21.90
C THR A 102 24.16 -7.74 22.10
N SER A 103 23.07 -8.22 22.70
CA SER A 103 22.82 -9.65 22.88
C SER A 103 21.33 -9.90 23.07
N THR A 104 20.94 -11.17 23.19
CA THR A 104 19.56 -11.57 23.49
C THR A 104 19.02 -11.00 24.79
N SER A 105 19.91 -10.54 25.68
CA SER A 105 19.55 -9.96 26.98
C SER A 105 19.85 -8.48 27.07
N VAL A 106 20.48 -7.85 26.07
CA VAL A 106 20.93 -6.45 26.17
C VAL A 106 20.62 -5.64 24.90
N LEU A 107 19.86 -4.58 25.08
CA LEU A 107 19.62 -3.53 24.09
C LEU A 107 20.30 -2.22 24.51
N SER A 108 20.62 -1.39 23.51
CA SER A 108 20.94 0.02 23.70
C SER A 108 19.69 0.84 23.44
N ILE A 109 19.44 1.84 24.28
CA ILE A 109 18.28 2.72 24.19
C ILE A 109 18.72 4.17 24.09
N SER A 110 17.84 5.04 23.57
CA SER A 110 18.17 6.42 23.22
C SER A 110 18.32 7.36 24.41
N ALA A 111 17.91 6.92 25.60
CA ALA A 111 17.99 7.68 26.84
C ALA A 111 18.05 6.72 28.02
N ASP A 112 18.77 7.13 29.06
CA ASP A 112 18.80 6.48 30.35
C ASP A 112 17.44 6.62 31.05
N ILE A 113 16.66 5.54 31.00
CA ILE A 113 15.29 5.50 31.53
C ILE A 113 15.04 4.27 32.41
N MET A 114 16.06 3.45 32.71
CA MET A 114 15.90 2.19 33.43
C MET A 114 16.88 2.09 34.61
N ASP A 115 16.36 1.79 35.79
CA ASP A 115 17.11 1.34 36.97
C ASP A 115 16.94 -0.18 37.21
N ASP A 116 17.85 -0.77 38.00
CA ASP A 116 17.78 -2.20 38.35
C ASP A 116 16.47 -2.55 39.08
N GLY A 117 15.77 -3.57 38.59
CA GLY A 117 14.50 -4.06 39.12
C GLY A 117 13.25 -3.42 38.52
N GLU A 118 13.37 -2.48 37.58
CA GLU A 118 12.22 -1.83 36.95
C GLU A 118 11.59 -2.65 35.83
N GLU A 119 10.26 -2.57 35.70
CA GLU A 119 9.51 -3.28 34.66
C GLU A 119 9.39 -2.46 33.38
N TYR A 120 9.43 -3.14 32.23
CA TYR A 120 9.26 -2.49 30.93
C TYR A 120 8.22 -3.21 30.06
N GLU A 121 7.65 -2.44 29.13
CA GLU A 121 6.98 -2.96 27.94
C GLU A 121 7.69 -2.45 26.68
N MET A 122 7.69 -3.28 25.64
CA MET A 122 8.24 -2.96 24.33
C MET A 122 7.11 -2.84 23.31
N TYR A 123 7.17 -1.82 22.44
CA TYR A 123 6.15 -1.53 21.43
C TYR A 123 6.75 -1.32 20.03
N ASN A 124 5.88 -1.34 19.01
CA ASN A 124 6.23 -0.97 17.63
C ASN A 124 6.58 0.52 17.49
N LYS A 125 7.08 0.88 16.31
CA LYS A 125 7.48 2.23 15.91
C LYS A 125 6.41 3.25 16.24
N ARG A 126 6.80 4.28 17.00
CA ARG A 126 5.93 5.41 17.38
C ARG A 126 4.65 5.00 18.12
N CYS A 127 4.54 3.75 18.59
CA CYS A 127 3.42 3.27 19.37
C CYS A 127 3.67 3.53 20.87
N ARG A 128 2.59 3.66 21.64
CA ARG A 128 2.60 3.92 23.09
C ARG A 128 1.96 2.82 23.92
N ASN A 129 1.43 1.79 23.28
CA ASN A 129 0.91 0.60 23.93
C ASN A 129 0.86 -0.56 22.94
N LYS A 130 0.76 -1.78 23.48
CA LYS A 130 0.69 -3.03 22.72
C LYS A 130 -0.54 -3.22 21.84
N ARG A 131 -1.56 -2.34 21.92
CA ARG A 131 -2.72 -2.40 21.01
C ARG A 131 -2.53 -1.56 19.76
N GLN A 132 -1.40 -0.88 19.62
CA GLN A 132 -1.10 -0.01 18.50
C GLN A 132 -0.17 -0.67 17.48
N ILE A 133 -0.37 -0.33 16.22
CA ILE A 133 0.39 -0.81 15.08
C ILE A 133 0.80 0.40 14.25
N TYR A 134 2.07 0.44 13.89
CA TYR A 134 2.57 1.42 12.93
C TYR A 134 2.26 0.97 11.51
N ILE A 135 1.47 1.78 10.81
CA ILE A 135 1.09 1.58 9.41
C ILE A 135 1.62 2.72 8.51
N GLY A 136 2.49 3.58 9.03
CA GLY A 136 2.99 4.75 8.29
C GLY A 136 3.90 4.42 7.10
N ASP A 137 4.48 3.21 7.07
CA ASP A 137 5.29 2.74 5.95
C ASP A 137 4.41 2.16 4.80
N MET A 138 3.11 1.99 5.03
CA MET A 138 2.17 1.54 3.99
C MET A 138 2.06 2.60 2.89
N PRO A 139 2.12 2.21 1.59
CA PRO A 139 1.82 3.12 0.47
C PRO A 139 0.48 3.84 0.66
N PRO A 140 0.26 5.00 -0.01
CA PRO A 140 -1.00 5.71 0.08
C PRO A 140 -2.20 4.80 -0.20
N TYR A 141 -3.05 4.63 0.81
CA TYR A 141 -4.28 3.84 0.76
C TYR A 141 -5.51 4.76 0.84
N LEU A 142 -6.66 4.26 0.41
CA LEU A 142 -7.93 5.00 0.44
C LEU A 142 -8.62 4.89 1.81
N TRP A 143 -8.74 3.66 2.32
CA TRP A 143 -9.26 3.36 3.65
C TRP A 143 -8.81 1.96 4.10
N ILE A 144 -9.07 1.64 5.36
CA ILE A 144 -8.89 0.30 5.93
C ILE A 144 -10.24 -0.42 5.88
N GLU A 145 -10.27 -1.58 5.24
CA GLU A 145 -11.49 -2.38 5.06
C GLU A 145 -11.86 -3.14 6.34
N SER A 146 -10.88 -3.84 6.90
CA SER A 146 -11.05 -4.70 8.06
C SER A 146 -9.70 -4.94 8.75
N VAL A 147 -9.76 -5.31 10.03
CA VAL A 147 -8.60 -5.69 10.82
C VAL A 147 -8.92 -6.99 11.54
N GLU A 148 -8.01 -7.96 11.50
CA GLU A 148 -8.17 -9.23 12.20
C GLU A 148 -7.05 -9.43 13.23
N TYR A 149 -7.45 -9.71 14.49
CA TYR A 149 -6.53 -10.05 15.57
C TYR A 149 -7.15 -11.00 16.63
N PRO A 150 -6.56 -12.18 16.88
CA PRO A 150 -5.56 -12.82 16.02
C PRO A 150 -6.13 -13.04 14.61
N VAL A 151 -5.26 -13.29 13.62
CA VAL A 151 -5.69 -13.58 12.23
C VAL A 151 -6.81 -14.63 12.22
N GLY A 152 -7.89 -14.36 11.49
CA GLY A 152 -9.14 -15.11 11.48
C GLY A 152 -10.21 -14.60 12.44
N THR A 153 -9.95 -13.57 13.24
CA THR A 153 -10.95 -12.92 14.12
C THR A 153 -11.00 -11.42 13.85
N GLU A 154 -12.06 -10.96 13.16
CA GLU A 154 -12.25 -9.53 12.87
C GLU A 154 -12.44 -8.71 14.15
N ARG A 155 -11.87 -7.51 14.18
CA ARG A 155 -11.88 -6.57 15.31
C ARG A 155 -12.28 -5.17 14.86
N ASN A 156 -12.93 -4.45 15.77
CA ASN A 156 -13.04 -3.01 15.68
C ASN A 156 -11.65 -2.36 15.85
N PHE A 157 -11.49 -1.16 15.30
CA PHE A 157 -10.24 -0.42 15.38
C PHE A 157 -10.47 1.09 15.34
N PHE A 158 -9.46 1.83 15.79
CA PHE A 158 -9.41 3.29 15.73
C PHE A 158 -8.14 3.72 14.99
N VAL A 159 -8.28 4.67 14.06
CA VAL A 159 -7.14 5.35 13.44
C VAL A 159 -6.81 6.55 14.31
N ILE A 160 -5.74 6.44 15.12
CA ILE A 160 -5.34 7.49 16.07
C ILE A 160 -4.64 8.63 15.34
N SER A 161 -3.84 8.28 14.34
CA SER A 161 -3.17 9.20 13.42
C SER A 161 -3.06 8.52 12.05
N ARG A 162 -2.58 9.25 11.04
CA ARG A 162 -2.35 8.70 9.69
C ARG A 162 -1.46 7.43 9.71
N ASP A 163 -0.59 7.33 10.71
CA ASP A 163 0.44 6.30 10.78
C ASP A 163 0.17 5.24 11.86
N ILE A 164 -0.81 5.45 12.75
CA ILE A 164 -1.05 4.58 13.91
C ILE A 164 -2.49 4.10 13.93
N LEU A 165 -2.64 2.78 13.86
CA LEU A 165 -3.89 2.07 14.10
C LEU A 165 -3.89 1.47 15.51
N LYS A 166 -5.01 1.59 16.22
CA LYS A 166 -5.24 0.96 17.52
C LYS A 166 -6.33 -0.09 17.42
N LEU A 167 -6.05 -1.30 17.87
CA LEU A 167 -7.02 -2.37 18.02
C LEU A 167 -7.99 -2.06 19.16
N ASP A 168 -9.29 -2.22 18.92
CA ASP A 168 -10.33 -2.14 19.94
C ASP A 168 -10.52 -3.51 20.60
N VAL A 169 -9.55 -3.85 21.43
CA VAL A 169 -9.53 -5.08 22.24
C VAL A 169 -9.11 -4.73 23.66
N GLU A 170 -9.46 -5.61 24.60
CA GLU A 170 -8.99 -5.51 25.98
C GLU A 170 -7.48 -5.81 26.08
N ASP A 171 -6.78 -5.19 27.03
CA ASP A 171 -5.32 -5.31 27.14
C ASP A 171 -4.85 -6.74 27.41
N PHE A 172 -5.67 -7.58 28.04
CA PHE A 172 -5.33 -8.99 28.29
C PHE A 172 -5.46 -9.90 27.05
N VAL A 173 -6.10 -9.41 25.98
CA VAL A 173 -6.22 -10.15 24.70
C VAL A 173 -4.90 -10.13 23.96
N VAL A 174 -4.17 -9.01 23.99
CA VAL A 174 -2.82 -8.91 23.44
C VAL A 174 -1.84 -9.59 24.38
N LYS A 175 -1.43 -10.81 24.02
CA LYS A 175 -0.45 -11.59 24.78
C LYS A 175 0.98 -11.13 24.49
N ASP A 176 1.90 -11.49 25.38
CA ASP A 176 3.33 -11.24 25.25
C ASP A 176 3.87 -11.79 23.91
N SER A 177 4.56 -10.95 23.13
CA SER A 177 5.12 -11.29 21.83
C SER A 177 6.49 -11.96 21.90
N ASP A 178 6.93 -12.36 23.09
CA ASP A 178 8.15 -13.11 23.31
C ASP A 178 8.20 -14.39 22.44
N SER A 179 9.19 -14.42 21.54
CA SER A 179 9.42 -15.51 20.61
C SER A 179 10.01 -16.78 21.24
N THR A 180 10.35 -16.75 22.53
CA THR A 180 10.87 -17.91 23.28
C THR A 180 9.76 -18.74 23.94
N LEU A 181 8.52 -18.25 23.96
CA LEU A 181 7.39 -18.93 24.59
C LEU A 181 6.97 -20.22 23.87
N SER A 182 6.47 -21.18 24.64
CA SER A 182 5.93 -22.44 24.13
C SER A 182 4.59 -22.77 24.81
N PRO A 183 3.45 -22.72 24.08
CA PRO A 183 3.32 -22.39 22.66
C PRO A 183 3.54 -20.89 22.38
N LEU A 184 3.93 -20.55 21.15
CA LEU A 184 4.02 -19.17 20.70
C LEU A 184 2.64 -18.50 20.73
N ASN A 185 2.62 -17.25 21.18
CA ASN A 185 1.42 -16.42 21.13
C ASN A 185 1.15 -15.92 19.71
N LYS A 186 -0.13 -15.67 19.41
CA LYS A 186 -0.54 -15.11 18.11
C LYS A 186 -0.35 -13.59 18.14
N THR A 187 0.67 -13.11 17.45
CA THR A 187 1.05 -11.68 17.39
C THR A 187 0.75 -11.03 16.05
N ASP A 188 0.42 -11.84 15.04
CA ASP A 188 0.10 -11.37 13.70
C ASP A 188 -1.26 -10.67 13.66
N VAL A 189 -1.28 -9.53 12.98
CA VAL A 189 -2.47 -8.73 12.70
C VAL A 189 -2.63 -8.59 11.20
N LEU A 190 -3.75 -9.08 10.67
CA LEU A 190 -4.06 -8.91 9.26
C LEU A 190 -4.84 -7.61 9.09
N ILE A 191 -4.30 -6.67 8.32
CA ILE A 191 -4.99 -5.44 7.94
C ILE A 191 -5.29 -5.51 6.45
N LYS A 192 -6.57 -5.37 6.10
CA LYS A 192 -7.01 -5.32 4.71
C LYS A 192 -7.15 -3.86 4.29
N PHE A 193 -6.25 -3.40 3.43
CA PHE A 193 -6.30 -2.04 2.91
C PHE A 193 -7.07 -1.99 1.59
N ALA A 194 -7.80 -0.89 1.40
CA ALA A 194 -8.33 -0.50 0.10
C ALA A 194 -7.34 0.44 -0.59
N LEU A 195 -6.73 0.00 -1.69
CA LEU A 195 -5.77 0.78 -2.44
C LEU A 195 -6.38 1.30 -3.76
N PRO A 196 -5.82 2.38 -4.32
CA PRO A 196 -6.14 2.79 -5.68
C PRO A 196 -5.87 1.68 -6.68
N GLN A 197 -6.71 1.59 -7.71
CA GLN A 197 -6.43 0.78 -8.89
C GLN A 197 -5.20 1.32 -9.60
N VAL A 198 -4.44 0.41 -10.22
CA VAL A 198 -3.18 0.68 -10.88
C VAL A 198 -3.29 0.23 -12.34
N LEU A 199 -2.74 1.04 -13.23
CA LEU A 199 -2.62 0.75 -14.64
C LEU A 199 -1.19 1.08 -15.06
N CYS A 200 -0.35 0.05 -15.11
CA CYS A 200 1.08 0.22 -15.33
C CYS A 200 1.34 0.78 -16.73
N GLN A 201 2.18 1.82 -16.80
CA GLN A 201 2.52 2.52 -18.04
C GLN A 201 3.76 1.95 -18.73
N LEU A 202 4.46 1.01 -18.10
CA LEU A 202 5.63 0.36 -18.67
C LEU A 202 5.27 -0.41 -19.96
N THR A 203 6.11 -0.28 -20.98
CA THR A 203 6.02 -1.07 -22.21
C THR A 203 6.69 -2.43 -22.04
N THR A 204 7.71 -2.51 -21.17
CA THR A 204 8.38 -3.76 -20.78
C THR A 204 8.02 -4.11 -19.34
N LEU A 205 7.27 -5.20 -19.14
CA LEU A 205 6.80 -5.60 -17.82
C LEU A 205 7.72 -6.61 -17.11
N VAL A 206 8.72 -7.15 -17.81
CA VAL A 206 9.63 -8.15 -17.26
C VAL A 206 11.02 -7.55 -17.18
N GLY A 207 11.58 -7.54 -15.98
CA GLY A 207 12.96 -7.14 -15.71
C GLY A 207 13.64 -8.16 -14.81
N ALA A 208 14.77 -7.78 -14.21
CA ALA A 208 15.42 -8.56 -13.19
C ALA A 208 15.90 -7.69 -12.02
N VAL A 209 16.13 -8.32 -10.88
CA VAL A 209 16.86 -7.74 -9.76
C VAL A 209 18.34 -7.72 -10.12
N ASN A 210 19.02 -6.58 -9.91
CA ASN A 210 20.40 -6.34 -10.34
C ASN A 210 21.39 -6.34 -9.14
N ALA A 211 21.02 -7.02 -8.04
CA ALA A 211 21.81 -7.16 -6.84
C ALA A 211 21.26 -8.26 -5.91
N ILE A 212 22.08 -8.65 -4.93
CA ILE A 212 21.64 -9.44 -3.77
C ILE A 212 21.10 -8.45 -2.74
N GLU A 213 19.79 -8.44 -2.54
CA GLU A 213 19.11 -7.59 -1.57
C GLU A 213 18.78 -8.43 -0.33
N PRO A 214 19.12 -7.99 0.89
CA PRO A 214 18.85 -8.77 2.10
C PRO A 214 17.36 -8.82 2.46
N VAL A 215 17.00 -9.75 3.35
CA VAL A 215 15.66 -9.78 3.94
C VAL A 215 15.35 -8.46 4.63
N GLY A 216 14.16 -7.91 4.38
CA GLY A 216 13.70 -6.63 4.92
C GLY A 216 14.14 -5.41 4.12
N GLU A 217 14.96 -5.59 3.08
CA GLU A 217 15.40 -4.48 2.23
C GLU A 217 14.20 -3.81 1.55
N THR A 218 14.22 -2.48 1.51
CA THR A 218 13.12 -1.67 0.94
C THR A 218 13.54 -0.90 -0.29
N THR A 219 14.83 -0.88 -0.64
CA THR A 219 15.31 -0.35 -1.91
C THR A 219 15.99 -1.46 -2.69
N ILE A 220 15.49 -1.75 -3.89
CA ILE A 220 16.05 -2.81 -4.73
C ILE A 220 16.59 -2.23 -6.04
N ALA A 221 17.75 -2.70 -6.47
CA ALA A 221 18.28 -2.42 -7.80
C ALA A 221 17.58 -3.29 -8.85
N VAL A 222 17.09 -2.67 -9.93
CA VAL A 222 16.42 -3.38 -11.05
C VAL A 222 17.08 -3.06 -12.39
N ASP A 223 17.01 -4.00 -13.32
CA ASP A 223 17.44 -3.83 -14.71
C ASP A 223 16.54 -4.60 -15.71
N GLY A 224 16.91 -4.58 -16.99
CA GLY A 224 16.20 -5.32 -18.04
C GLY A 224 14.86 -4.72 -18.49
N LEU A 225 14.52 -3.52 -18.00
CA LEU A 225 13.31 -2.78 -18.39
C LEU A 225 13.58 -1.84 -19.58
N GLY A 226 12.57 -1.11 -20.04
CA GLY A 226 12.75 -0.16 -21.14
C GLY A 226 13.70 0.99 -20.81
N ALA A 227 14.46 1.45 -21.81
CA ALA A 227 15.61 2.35 -21.60
C ALA A 227 15.28 3.70 -20.93
N THR A 228 14.07 4.22 -21.17
CA THR A 228 13.58 5.52 -20.69
C THR A 228 12.12 5.40 -20.27
N GLU A 229 11.85 4.56 -19.27
CA GLU A 229 10.52 4.39 -18.71
C GLU A 229 10.46 4.97 -17.29
N THR A 230 9.27 5.41 -16.88
CA THR A 230 9.01 5.84 -15.50
C THR A 230 8.24 4.73 -14.81
N ILE A 231 8.78 4.23 -13.70
CA ILE A 231 8.04 3.40 -12.75
C ILE A 231 7.31 4.36 -11.81
N GLU A 232 5.98 4.23 -11.70
CA GLU A 232 5.17 5.15 -10.91
C GLU A 232 4.96 4.65 -9.47
N ILE A 233 4.69 5.58 -8.56
CA ILE A 233 4.24 5.20 -7.21
C ILE A 233 2.93 4.40 -7.31
N GLY A 234 2.89 3.27 -6.60
CA GLY A 234 1.77 2.36 -6.61
C GLY A 234 1.86 1.25 -7.64
N ASP A 235 2.81 1.30 -8.58
CA ASP A 235 3.09 0.18 -9.47
C ASP A 235 3.39 -1.09 -8.66
N GLU A 236 2.91 -2.23 -9.14
CA GLU A 236 3.04 -3.50 -8.45
C GLU A 236 3.86 -4.48 -9.27
N PHE A 237 4.62 -5.33 -8.60
CA PHE A 237 5.36 -6.40 -9.26
C PHE A 237 5.54 -7.62 -8.35
N HIS A 238 5.89 -8.74 -8.97
CA HIS A 238 6.26 -9.97 -8.29
C HIS A 238 7.70 -10.35 -8.62
N ILE A 239 8.39 -10.96 -7.67
CA ILE A 239 9.70 -11.60 -7.90
C ILE A 239 9.46 -13.11 -7.98
N ALA A 240 10.08 -13.79 -8.95
CA ALA A 240 9.93 -15.22 -9.12
C ALA A 240 10.37 -15.99 -7.85
N GLY A 241 9.49 -16.86 -7.34
CA GLY A 241 9.75 -17.63 -6.11
C GLY A 241 9.36 -16.92 -4.81
N PHE A 242 8.97 -15.65 -4.88
CA PHE A 242 8.46 -14.89 -3.75
C PHE A 242 6.93 -15.01 -3.69
N ARG A 243 6.38 -14.96 -2.49
CA ARG A 243 4.95 -15.01 -2.17
C ARG A 243 4.31 -13.62 -2.21
N PHE A 244 5.06 -12.58 -1.88
CA PHE A 244 4.52 -11.23 -1.80
C PHE A 244 4.38 -10.53 -3.15
N THR A 245 3.41 -9.61 -3.20
CA THR A 245 3.34 -8.58 -4.23
C THR A 245 3.98 -7.34 -3.63
N TYR A 246 4.92 -6.75 -4.37
CA TYR A 246 5.61 -5.54 -3.96
C TYR A 246 4.95 -4.34 -4.61
N THR A 247 4.76 -3.27 -3.84
CA THR A 247 4.25 -1.98 -4.33
C THR A 247 5.37 -0.96 -4.28
N VAL A 248 5.58 -0.23 -5.37
CA VAL A 248 6.54 0.87 -5.46
C VAL A 248 6.06 2.06 -4.63
N THR A 249 6.88 2.54 -3.71
CA THR A 249 6.54 3.64 -2.79
C THR A 249 7.04 5.00 -3.29
N THR A 250 8.02 5.02 -4.19
CA THR A 250 8.58 6.23 -4.79
C THR A 250 8.76 6.02 -6.29
N GLY A 251 8.26 6.96 -7.09
CA GLY A 251 8.41 6.89 -8.55
C GLY A 251 9.86 7.10 -9.00
N VAL A 252 10.27 6.41 -10.06
CA VAL A 252 11.66 6.37 -10.54
C VAL A 252 11.68 6.48 -12.06
N LEU A 253 12.47 7.42 -12.58
CA LEU A 253 12.81 7.46 -13.99
C LEU A 253 14.00 6.55 -14.24
N LEU A 254 13.81 5.52 -15.06
CA LEU A 254 14.87 4.59 -15.43
C LEU A 254 15.85 5.25 -16.40
N SER A 255 17.10 4.80 -16.32
CA SER A 255 18.14 5.16 -17.28
C SER A 255 18.83 3.90 -17.79
N SER A 256 18.89 3.73 -19.11
CA SER A 256 19.47 2.53 -19.73
C SER A 256 18.81 1.21 -19.28
N GLY A 257 17.53 1.26 -18.89
CA GLY A 257 16.75 0.07 -18.54
C GLY A 257 16.90 -0.40 -17.10
N GLY A 258 17.59 0.38 -16.25
CA GLY A 258 17.74 0.06 -14.83
C GLY A 258 17.68 1.28 -13.90
N GLY A 259 17.57 1.01 -12.60
CA GLY A 259 17.46 2.00 -11.53
C GLY A 259 17.20 1.36 -10.16
N ASN A 260 17.18 2.17 -9.11
CA ASN A 260 16.82 1.72 -7.77
C ASN A 260 15.36 2.09 -7.49
N ILE A 261 14.53 1.13 -7.09
CA ILE A 261 13.13 1.36 -6.73
C ILE A 261 12.92 1.11 -5.23
N THR A 262 12.15 1.97 -4.58
CA THR A 262 11.75 1.78 -3.18
C THR A 262 10.40 1.07 -3.12
N VAL A 263 10.27 0.06 -2.27
CA VAL A 263 9.16 -0.90 -2.28
C VAL A 263 8.59 -1.18 -0.90
N TYR A 264 7.35 -1.64 -0.88
CA TYR A 264 6.66 -2.15 0.30
C TYR A 264 5.90 -3.44 -0.03
N PRO A 265 5.88 -4.46 0.85
CA PRO A 265 6.70 -4.56 2.07
C PRO A 265 8.19 -4.69 1.74
N GLY A 266 9.07 -4.68 2.74
CA GLY A 266 10.46 -5.07 2.54
C GLY A 266 10.58 -6.51 2.05
N MET A 267 11.71 -6.86 1.44
CA MET A 267 11.97 -8.19 0.87
C MET A 267 11.70 -9.31 1.88
N GLU A 268 10.94 -10.35 1.51
CA GLU A 268 10.59 -11.42 2.45
C GLU A 268 11.72 -12.45 2.60
N ALA A 269 12.57 -12.54 1.58
CA ALA A 269 13.72 -13.40 1.45
C ALA A 269 14.84 -12.60 0.75
N ALA A 270 16.09 -13.04 0.88
CA ALA A 270 17.16 -12.40 0.14
C ALA A 270 17.00 -12.71 -1.36
N THR A 271 17.19 -11.70 -2.22
CA THR A 271 17.17 -11.89 -3.69
C THR A 271 18.53 -12.37 -4.19
N ALA A 272 18.55 -12.92 -5.39
CA ALA A 272 19.76 -13.12 -6.18
C ALA A 272 19.82 -12.12 -7.34
N ASP A 273 21.03 -11.82 -7.79
CA ASP A 273 21.25 -11.13 -9.06
C ASP A 273 20.66 -11.95 -10.22
N GLY A 274 19.87 -11.29 -11.06
CA GLY A 274 19.12 -11.92 -12.15
C GLY A 274 17.76 -12.53 -11.77
N ASP A 275 17.32 -12.40 -10.52
CA ASP A 275 15.96 -12.85 -10.15
C ASP A 275 14.91 -12.11 -10.99
N VAL A 276 14.05 -12.88 -11.66
CA VAL A 276 13.07 -12.31 -12.59
C VAL A 276 11.99 -11.57 -11.79
N LEU A 277 11.76 -10.31 -12.14
CA LEU A 277 10.62 -9.54 -11.66
C LEU A 277 9.61 -9.30 -12.79
N THR A 278 8.33 -9.26 -12.44
CA THR A 278 7.24 -9.03 -13.40
C THR A 278 6.24 -8.02 -12.84
N PHE A 279 6.12 -6.88 -13.52
CA PHE A 279 5.15 -5.83 -13.21
C PHE A 279 3.73 -6.27 -13.55
N VAL A 280 2.80 -5.89 -12.68
CA VAL A 280 1.37 -6.09 -12.84
C VAL A 280 0.85 -5.06 -13.85
N LYS A 281 0.45 -5.57 -15.00
CA LYS A 281 -0.08 -4.78 -16.12
C LYS A 281 -1.24 -3.86 -15.72
N SER A 282 -2.21 -4.39 -15.00
CA SER A 282 -3.36 -3.65 -14.46
C SER A 282 -3.95 -4.40 -13.28
N THR A 283 -4.56 -3.70 -12.35
CA THR A 283 -5.34 -4.31 -11.25
C THR A 283 -6.86 -4.28 -11.53
N LEU A 284 -7.27 -3.75 -12.69
CA LEU A 284 -8.68 -3.64 -13.08
C LEU A 284 -9.26 -4.99 -13.47
N GLN A 285 -10.51 -5.23 -13.06
CA GLN A 285 -11.29 -6.35 -13.58
C GLN A 285 -11.85 -5.97 -14.96
N PRO A 286 -12.20 -6.93 -15.84
CA PRO A 286 -12.68 -6.63 -17.18
C PRO A 286 -13.86 -5.63 -17.23
N ASN A 287 -14.82 -5.74 -16.31
CA ASN A 287 -15.93 -4.80 -16.20
C ASN A 287 -15.50 -3.40 -15.72
N HIS A 288 -14.41 -3.30 -14.96
CA HIS A 288 -13.84 -2.02 -14.53
C HIS A 288 -13.05 -1.35 -15.65
N GLU A 289 -12.44 -2.13 -16.56
CA GLU A 289 -11.76 -1.62 -17.77
C GLU A 289 -12.78 -0.91 -18.66
N ASP A 290 -13.90 -1.57 -19.00
CA ASP A 290 -14.96 -0.97 -19.82
C ASP A 290 -15.59 0.29 -19.17
N LEU A 291 -15.71 0.30 -17.84
CA LEU A 291 -16.19 1.49 -17.12
C LEU A 291 -15.17 2.62 -17.14
N LEU A 292 -13.88 2.32 -16.94
CA LEU A 292 -12.81 3.31 -17.03
C LEU A 292 -12.76 3.93 -18.44
N GLU A 293 -12.80 3.12 -19.50
CA GLU A 293 -12.83 3.60 -20.88
C GLU A 293 -13.97 4.61 -21.09
N ARG A 294 -15.20 4.27 -20.66
CA ARG A 294 -16.37 5.16 -20.75
C ARG A 294 -16.23 6.44 -19.93
N MET A 295 -15.67 6.35 -18.73
CA MET A 295 -15.38 7.52 -17.88
C MET A 295 -14.40 8.46 -18.56
N VAL A 296 -13.31 7.93 -19.13
CA VAL A 296 -12.29 8.71 -19.84
C VAL A 296 -12.88 9.36 -21.09
N ILE A 297 -13.62 8.61 -21.89
CA ILE A 297 -14.33 9.11 -23.08
C ILE A 297 -15.26 10.25 -22.69
N SER A 298 -16.14 10.03 -21.70
CA SER A 298 -17.08 11.04 -21.22
C SER A 298 -16.37 12.32 -20.76
N ARG A 299 -15.20 12.19 -20.12
CA ARG A 299 -14.44 13.36 -19.66
C ARG A 299 -13.79 14.12 -20.80
N ALA A 300 -13.15 13.43 -21.75
CA ALA A 300 -12.56 14.04 -22.94
C ALA A 300 -13.61 14.81 -23.74
N VAL A 301 -14.76 14.18 -23.95
CA VAL A 301 -15.96 14.73 -24.59
C VAL A 301 -16.48 15.98 -23.87
N GLN A 302 -16.54 15.99 -22.52
CA GLN A 302 -16.94 17.16 -21.74
C GLN A 302 -15.91 18.31 -21.78
N SER A 303 -14.62 17.98 -21.74
CA SER A 303 -13.53 18.96 -21.89
C SER A 303 -13.70 19.74 -23.20
N ASP A 304 -14.00 19.02 -24.28
CA ASP A 304 -14.25 19.61 -25.59
C ASP A 304 -15.58 20.36 -25.69
N MET A 305 -16.65 19.96 -25.00
CA MET A 305 -17.87 20.77 -24.95
C MET A 305 -17.59 22.21 -24.51
N ILE A 306 -16.76 22.35 -23.49
CA ILE A 306 -16.38 23.66 -22.94
C ILE A 306 -15.62 24.47 -24.00
N ARG A 307 -14.85 23.79 -24.86
CA ARG A 307 -14.18 24.39 -26.03
C ARG A 307 -15.20 24.78 -27.11
N PHE A 308 -16.13 23.89 -27.45
CA PHE A 308 -17.12 24.12 -28.52
C PHE A 308 -18.15 25.19 -28.20
N ALA A 309 -18.61 25.26 -26.95
CA ALA A 309 -19.49 26.31 -26.47
C ALA A 309 -18.89 27.71 -26.66
N LYS A 310 -17.55 27.82 -26.70
CA LYS A 310 -16.84 29.08 -26.99
C LYS A 310 -16.72 29.36 -28.50
N SER A 311 -16.86 28.35 -29.37
CA SER A 311 -16.65 28.46 -30.83
C SER A 311 -17.92 28.58 -31.68
N GLY A 312 -19.12 28.29 -31.15
CA GLY A 312 -20.41 28.54 -31.83
C GLY A 312 -21.43 27.39 -31.79
N ALA A 313 -22.71 27.71 -32.07
CA ALA A 313 -23.86 26.82 -31.86
C ALA A 313 -23.94 25.52 -32.70
N PRO A 314 -23.49 25.46 -33.98
CA PRO A 314 -23.64 24.23 -34.79
C PRO A 314 -22.88 23.03 -34.24
N LEU A 315 -21.70 23.26 -33.64
CA LEU A 315 -20.88 22.19 -33.06
C LEU A 315 -21.50 21.62 -31.78
N LEU A 316 -22.25 22.44 -31.04
CA LEU A 316 -22.97 22.00 -29.83
C LEU A 316 -24.12 21.04 -30.17
N ASN A 317 -24.84 21.27 -31.28
CA ASN A 317 -25.97 20.41 -31.68
C ASN A 317 -25.52 19.03 -32.13
N ASN A 318 -24.49 18.94 -32.98
CA ASN A 318 -23.91 17.67 -33.42
C ASN A 318 -23.40 16.85 -32.23
N PHE A 319 -22.85 17.54 -31.24
CA PHE A 319 -22.37 16.92 -30.02
C PHE A 319 -23.51 16.37 -29.14
N GLN A 320 -24.60 17.13 -28.97
CA GLN A 320 -25.78 16.65 -28.22
C GLN A 320 -26.39 15.42 -28.89
N GLU A 321 -26.46 15.41 -30.22
CA GLU A 321 -26.89 14.24 -30.98
C GLU A 321 -25.97 13.03 -30.74
N TRP A 322 -24.65 13.24 -30.68
CA TRP A 322 -23.71 12.18 -30.37
C TRP A 322 -23.88 11.60 -28.96
N ILE A 323 -24.07 12.44 -27.93
CA ILE A 323 -24.37 11.96 -26.57
C ILE A 323 -25.69 11.17 -26.55
N ASN A 324 -26.73 11.69 -27.20
CA ASN A 324 -28.04 11.01 -27.24
C ASN A 324 -27.95 9.63 -27.93
N ASN A 325 -27.04 9.48 -28.89
CA ASN A 325 -26.76 8.20 -29.55
C ASN A 325 -25.86 7.27 -28.71
N ASN A 326 -25.26 7.76 -27.63
CA ASN A 326 -24.36 7.01 -26.75
C ASN A 326 -24.79 7.18 -25.27
N PRO A 327 -26.00 6.72 -24.88
CA PRO A 327 -26.54 6.99 -23.55
C PRO A 327 -25.68 6.44 -22.40
N LEU A 328 -24.87 5.40 -22.63
CA LEU A 328 -23.96 4.87 -21.62
C LEU A 328 -22.86 5.87 -21.20
N LEU A 329 -22.60 6.90 -22.00
CA LEU A 329 -21.65 7.97 -21.69
C LEU A 329 -22.29 9.12 -20.92
N GLU A 330 -23.61 9.10 -20.71
CA GLU A 330 -24.25 10.11 -19.88
C GLU A 330 -23.70 10.04 -18.46
N PRO A 331 -23.32 11.18 -17.85
CA PRO A 331 -22.74 11.20 -16.50
C PRO A 331 -23.61 10.53 -15.45
N ARG A 332 -24.94 10.60 -15.63
CA ARG A 332 -25.91 9.94 -14.76
C ARG A 332 -25.79 8.42 -14.82
N ASN A 333 -25.66 7.84 -16.01
CA ASN A 333 -25.56 6.38 -16.18
C ASN A 333 -24.22 5.87 -15.64
N ILE A 334 -23.12 6.58 -15.91
CA ILE A 334 -21.80 6.29 -15.31
C ILE A 334 -21.88 6.36 -13.77
N GLN A 335 -22.52 7.38 -13.22
CA GLN A 335 -22.67 7.53 -11.77
C GLN A 335 -23.50 6.40 -11.16
N MET A 336 -24.60 6.00 -11.81
CA MET A 336 -25.41 4.86 -11.36
C MET A 336 -24.63 3.55 -11.35
N GLU A 337 -23.80 3.30 -12.38
CA GLU A 337 -22.92 2.13 -12.40
C GLU A 337 -21.86 2.17 -11.30
N LEU A 338 -21.25 3.33 -11.05
CA LEU A 338 -20.31 3.52 -9.94
C LEU A 338 -20.99 3.26 -8.58
N GLU A 339 -22.20 3.76 -8.37
CA GLU A 339 -22.98 3.52 -7.15
C GLU A 339 -23.36 2.05 -6.99
N ALA A 340 -23.71 1.36 -8.08
CA ALA A 340 -24.01 -0.07 -8.05
C ALA A 340 -22.81 -0.91 -7.58
N LEU A 341 -21.57 -0.49 -7.90
CA LEU A 341 -20.36 -1.12 -7.36
C LEU A 341 -20.29 -1.01 -5.83
N VAL A 342 -20.71 0.12 -5.26
CA VAL A 342 -20.74 0.32 -3.80
C VAL A 342 -21.88 -0.46 -3.14
N THR A 343 -23.09 -0.46 -3.72
CA THR A 343 -24.22 -1.21 -3.14
C THR A 343 -23.94 -2.71 -3.09
N SER A 344 -23.23 -3.25 -4.10
CA SER A 344 -22.80 -4.65 -4.10
C SER A 344 -21.87 -4.99 -2.92
N ARG A 345 -21.12 -3.99 -2.40
CA ARG A 345 -20.25 -4.13 -1.23
C ARG A 345 -21.06 -4.20 0.06
N THR A 346 -22.00 -3.28 0.26
CA THR A 346 -22.84 -3.25 1.47
C THR A 346 -23.73 -4.49 1.58
N ALA A 347 -24.28 -4.97 0.46
CA ALA A 347 -25.10 -6.17 0.45
C ALA A 347 -24.32 -7.45 0.85
N LYS A 348 -23.03 -7.54 0.50
CA LYS A 348 -22.18 -8.67 0.92
C LYS A 348 -21.87 -8.66 2.41
N VAL A 349 -21.76 -7.48 3.03
CA VAL A 349 -21.54 -7.34 4.48
C VAL A 349 -22.79 -7.81 5.25
N LEU A 350 -23.99 -7.41 4.81
CA LEU A 350 -25.24 -7.77 5.48
C LEU A 350 -25.65 -9.25 5.31
N SER A 351 -25.11 -9.96 4.31
CA SER A 351 -25.39 -11.40 4.10
C SER A 351 -24.47 -12.35 4.91
N ARG A 352 -23.55 -11.79 5.69
CA ARG A 352 -22.57 -12.55 6.51
C ARG A 352 -22.84 -12.42 8.02
N GLU A 353 -23.88 -11.70 8.41
CA GLU A 353 -24.52 -11.79 9.73
C GLU A 353 -25.61 -12.87 9.70
#